data_AF-A0A3B0RTK6-F1
#
_entry.id   AF-A0A3B0RTK6-F1
#
_cell.length_a   1.000
_cell.length_b   1.000
_cell.length_c   1.000
_cell.angle_alpha   90.00
_cell.angle_beta   90.00
_cell.angle_gamma   90.00
#
_symmetry.space_group_name_H-M   'P 1'
#
loop_
_entity.id
_entity.type
_entity.pdbx_description
1 polymer ?
#
loop_
_entity_poly.entity_id
_entity_poly.type
_entity_poly.pdbx_seq_one_letter_code
_entity_poly.pdbx_strand_id
1 'polypeptide(L)'
;MSPVIFPKLFHAIAITALLAVSAGCSQADETAVAVSSDAQAVYDQLAAKAAGLHPVTPGFAVSPQINVADLQGIADAGFTRIINHLPDGESANQALSADIKAEAQKLGLKFVDLPFRPGHLSSQTFDALQAELAGSNEPTLSYCRSGTRAITIWAMAEVRAGRLTPDQAIAAASDAGYRLQGQKKKLEQLSKDTK
;
A
#
# COMPACT_ATOMS: atom_id res chain seq x y z
N MET A 1 66.78 36.76 36.09
CA MET A 1 66.20 35.57 36.75
C MET A 1 66.36 35.79 38.25
N SER A 2 65.31 36.28 38.91
CA SER A 2 65.25 36.47 40.36
C SER A 2 63.93 35.87 40.89
N PRO A 3 63.86 35.44 42.17
CA PRO A 3 62.86 34.51 42.72
C PRO A 3 61.73 35.23 43.50
N VAL A 4 60.84 34.48 44.19
CA VAL A 4 59.97 34.79 45.39
C VAL A 4 58.68 33.91 45.33
N ILE A 5 58.51 32.85 46.14
CA ILE A 5 57.87 32.71 47.50
C ILE A 5 56.32 32.73 47.53
N PHE A 6 55.71 31.54 47.86
CA PHE A 6 54.52 31.18 48.70
C PHE A 6 53.17 31.99 48.59
N PRO A 7 52.03 31.59 49.25
CA PRO A 7 51.26 30.32 49.26
C PRO A 7 49.70 30.47 49.30
N LYS A 8 48.99 29.33 49.36
CA LYS A 8 47.71 28.99 50.06
C LYS A 8 46.44 29.89 49.95
N LEU A 9 45.39 29.26 49.39
CA LEU A 9 44.07 28.96 49.96
C LEU A 9 43.34 30.01 50.85
N PHE A 10 42.27 30.62 50.33
CA PHE A 10 41.09 31.12 51.06
C PHE A 10 39.86 30.90 50.18
N HIS A 11 38.92 30.02 50.57
CA HIS A 11 37.64 30.36 51.21
C HIS A 11 36.84 31.46 50.47
N ALA A 12 35.64 31.10 50.00
CA ALA A 12 34.38 31.50 50.63
C ALA A 12 33.25 31.74 49.62
N ILE A 13 32.07 31.19 49.95
CA ILE A 13 30.73 31.82 49.86
C ILE A 13 30.17 32.05 48.45
N ALA A 14 28.88 31.94 48.15
CA ALA A 14 27.67 31.32 48.70
C ALA A 14 26.55 31.81 47.76
N ILE A 15 25.42 31.09 47.72
CA ILE A 15 24.07 31.61 47.40
C ILE A 15 23.91 32.05 45.92
N THR A 16 22.98 31.51 45.15
CA THR A 16 21.60 32.02 45.12
C THR A 16 20.71 31.05 44.36
N ALA A 17 19.51 30.83 44.90
CA ALA A 17 18.36 30.18 44.28
C ALA A 17 17.97 30.82 42.93
N LEU A 18 17.19 30.11 42.11
CA LEU A 18 15.77 30.40 41.83
C LEU A 18 15.31 29.76 40.49
N LEU A 19 14.03 29.38 40.50
CA LEU A 19 13.10 29.12 39.39
C LEU A 19 13.08 27.74 38.73
N ALA A 20 12.13 26.96 39.22
CA ALA A 20 11.40 25.96 38.46
C ALA A 20 10.71 26.60 37.24
N VAL A 21 10.85 25.95 36.08
CA VAL A 21 9.94 26.12 34.93
C VAL A 21 9.34 24.76 34.63
N SER A 22 8.09 24.58 35.05
CA SER A 22 7.21 23.53 34.57
C SER A 22 6.61 24.00 33.24
N ALA A 23 7.17 23.55 32.13
CA ALA A 23 6.48 23.59 30.84
C ALA A 23 5.70 22.28 30.70
N GLY A 24 4.39 22.36 30.97
CA GLY A 24 3.45 21.34 30.54
C GLY A 24 3.38 21.35 29.02
N CYS A 25 3.79 20.24 28.40
CA CYS A 25 3.34 19.90 27.06
C CYS A 25 2.21 18.89 27.21
N SER A 26 0.99 19.40 27.00
CA SER A 26 -0.20 18.63 26.71
C SER A 26 0.09 17.65 25.57
N GLN A 27 0.22 16.37 25.89
CA GLN A 27 0.16 15.32 24.88
C GLN A 27 -1.31 15.13 24.55
N ALA A 28 -1.66 15.57 23.34
CA ALA A 28 -2.92 15.30 22.73
C ALA A 28 -3.12 13.78 22.68
N ASP A 29 -4.33 13.38 23.04
CA ASP A 29 -4.93 12.09 22.78
C ASP A 29 -4.99 11.87 21.26
N GLU A 30 -3.88 11.39 20.70
CA GLU A 30 -3.91 10.71 19.42
C GLU A 30 -4.47 9.32 19.71
N THR A 31 -5.76 9.13 19.39
CA THR A 31 -6.42 7.83 19.44
C THR A 31 -5.70 6.89 18.49
N ALA A 32 -4.65 6.26 19.00
CA ALA A 32 -3.97 5.16 18.38
C ALA A 32 -5.00 4.04 18.21
N VAL A 33 -5.45 3.86 16.98
CA VAL A 33 -6.14 2.65 16.57
C VAL A 33 -5.19 1.50 16.89
N ALA A 34 -5.55 0.67 17.87
CA ALA A 34 -4.77 -0.50 18.25
C ALA A 34 -4.65 -1.42 17.03
N VAL A 35 -3.48 -1.42 16.38
CA VAL A 35 -3.18 -2.29 15.25
C VAL A 35 -2.80 -3.66 15.83
N SER A 36 -3.66 -4.65 15.62
CA SER A 36 -3.42 -6.04 16.01
C SER A 36 -2.28 -6.66 15.19
N SER A 37 -1.66 -7.70 15.74
CA SER A 37 -0.37 -8.30 15.40
C SER A 37 -0.22 -9.01 14.03
N ASP A 38 -0.94 -8.60 12.99
CA ASP A 38 -0.87 -9.17 11.63
C ASP A 38 -0.28 -8.16 10.64
N ALA A 39 1.00 -7.81 10.79
CA ALA A 39 1.62 -6.82 9.91
C ALA A 39 1.53 -7.26 8.44
N GLN A 40 0.77 -6.52 7.63
CA GLN A 40 0.76 -6.65 6.17
C GLN A 40 2.20 -6.44 5.67
N ALA A 41 2.71 -7.29 4.78
CA ALA A 41 4.00 -7.02 4.16
C ALA A 41 3.88 -5.77 3.27
N VAL A 42 4.90 -4.92 3.31
CA VAL A 42 4.89 -3.60 2.69
C VAL A 42 5.93 -3.56 1.57
N TYR A 43 5.54 -3.07 0.39
CA TYR A 43 6.46 -2.74 -0.70
C TYR A 43 6.99 -1.31 -0.54
N ASP A 44 8.10 -0.98 -1.20
CA ASP A 44 8.61 0.40 -1.24
C ASP A 44 7.65 1.29 -2.05
N GLN A 45 6.83 2.08 -1.34
CA GLN A 45 5.85 2.97 -1.96
C GLN A 45 6.47 4.11 -2.76
N LEU A 46 7.68 4.55 -2.41
CA LEU A 46 8.37 5.60 -3.15
C LEU A 46 8.91 5.05 -4.47
N ALA A 47 9.55 3.88 -4.43
CA ALA A 47 10.00 3.18 -5.64
C ALA A 47 8.81 2.83 -6.55
N ALA A 48 7.70 2.36 -5.98
CA ALA A 48 6.48 2.06 -6.73
C ALA A 48 5.94 3.30 -7.48
N LYS A 49 5.85 4.46 -6.81
CA LYS A 49 5.42 5.71 -7.45
C LYS A 49 6.40 6.18 -8.52
N ALA A 50 7.71 6.05 -8.27
CA ALA A 50 8.74 6.39 -9.25
C ALA A 50 8.65 5.51 -10.51
N ALA A 51 8.19 4.26 -10.37
CA ALA A 51 7.91 3.34 -11.46
C ALA A 51 6.53 3.53 -12.12
N GLY A 52 5.77 4.57 -11.74
CA GLY A 52 4.45 4.86 -12.31
C GLY A 52 3.32 3.95 -11.81
N LEU A 53 3.55 3.20 -10.73
CA LEU A 53 2.52 2.41 -10.06
C LEU A 53 1.70 3.33 -9.13
N HIS A 54 0.47 2.93 -8.84
CA HIS A 54 -0.45 3.68 -7.98
C HIS A 54 -0.70 2.92 -6.68
N PRO A 55 0.02 3.26 -5.59
CA PRO A 55 -0.24 2.72 -4.26
C PRO A 55 -1.69 2.95 -3.82
N VAL A 56 -2.30 1.91 -3.27
CA VAL A 56 -3.67 1.96 -2.72
C VAL A 56 -3.64 1.72 -1.22
N THR A 57 -2.90 0.70 -0.78
CA THR A 57 -2.60 0.40 0.62
C THR A 57 -1.11 0.03 0.76
N PRO A 58 -0.57 -0.14 1.99
CA PRO A 58 0.81 -0.62 2.16
C PRO A 58 1.12 -1.96 1.49
N GLY A 59 0.11 -2.82 1.29
CA GLY A 59 0.28 -4.15 0.68
C GLY A 59 -0.34 -4.30 -0.72
N PHE A 60 -1.01 -3.27 -1.25
CA PHE A 60 -1.67 -3.34 -2.55
C PHE A 60 -1.43 -2.08 -3.39
N ALA A 61 -1.05 -2.28 -4.64
CA ALA A 61 -0.95 -1.23 -5.65
C ALA A 61 -1.68 -1.65 -6.93
N VAL A 62 -2.06 -0.66 -7.74
CA VAL A 62 -2.59 -0.90 -9.08
C VAL A 62 -1.75 -0.19 -10.14
N SER A 63 -1.90 -0.61 -11.39
CA SER A 63 -1.24 0.04 -12.52
C SER A 63 -2.10 -0.04 -13.79
N PRO A 64 -1.93 0.91 -14.74
CA PRO A 64 -2.15 0.67 -16.16
C PRO A 64 -1.32 -0.52 -16.68
N GLN A 65 -1.41 -0.78 -18.00
CA GLN A 65 -0.68 -1.86 -18.64
C GLN A 65 0.81 -1.83 -18.28
N ILE A 66 1.33 -2.97 -17.81
CA ILE A 66 2.77 -3.18 -17.57
C ILE A 66 3.40 -3.93 -18.76
N ASN A 67 4.72 -3.83 -18.89
CA ASN A 67 5.53 -4.53 -19.87
C ASN A 67 6.59 -5.39 -19.20
N VAL A 68 7.21 -6.28 -19.98
CA VAL A 68 8.31 -7.16 -19.52
C VAL A 68 9.45 -6.35 -18.87
N ALA A 69 9.77 -5.19 -19.43
CA ALA A 69 10.84 -4.32 -18.92
C ALA A 69 10.55 -3.71 -17.54
N ASP A 70 9.29 -3.64 -17.12
CA ASP A 70 8.90 -3.05 -15.83
C ASP A 70 9.10 -4.05 -14.67
N LEU A 71 9.18 -5.34 -14.97
CA LEU A 71 9.10 -6.41 -13.96
C LEU A 71 10.27 -6.44 -12.99
N GLN A 72 11.48 -6.08 -13.44
CA GLN A 72 12.62 -5.96 -12.53
C GLN A 72 12.38 -4.87 -11.48
N GLY A 73 11.91 -3.69 -11.92
CA GLY A 73 11.59 -2.59 -11.00
C GLY A 73 10.43 -2.93 -10.05
N ILE A 74 9.46 -3.72 -10.52
CA ILE A 74 8.38 -4.25 -9.68
C ILE A 74 8.92 -5.20 -8.61
N ALA A 75 9.82 -6.12 -8.98
CA ALA A 75 10.45 -7.03 -8.02
C ALA A 75 11.34 -6.27 -7.01
N ASP A 76 12.15 -5.32 -7.50
CA ASP A 76 13.04 -4.50 -6.67
C ASP A 76 12.28 -3.61 -5.68
N ALA A 77 11.07 -3.16 -6.04
CA ALA A 77 10.18 -2.45 -5.13
C ALA A 77 9.59 -3.36 -4.03
N GLY A 78 9.82 -4.67 -4.07
CA GLY A 78 9.39 -5.62 -3.04
C GLY A 78 8.01 -6.23 -3.27
N PHE A 79 7.44 -6.10 -4.48
CA PHE A 79 6.25 -6.87 -4.84
C PHE A 79 6.61 -8.36 -4.93
N THR A 80 5.69 -9.22 -4.50
CA THR A 80 5.85 -10.69 -4.62
C THR A 80 4.77 -11.31 -5.49
N ARG A 81 3.69 -10.57 -5.78
CA ARG A 81 2.58 -11.04 -6.61
C ARG A 81 2.12 -10.00 -7.62
N ILE A 82 1.81 -10.48 -8.83
CA ILE A 82 1.15 -9.74 -9.91
C ILE A 82 -0.19 -10.41 -10.23
N ILE A 83 -1.25 -9.61 -10.35
CA ILE A 83 -2.58 -10.06 -10.81
C ILE A 83 -2.95 -9.33 -12.11
N ASN A 84 -3.15 -10.08 -13.18
CA ASN A 84 -3.60 -9.56 -14.47
C ASN A 84 -5.13 -9.61 -14.60
N HIS A 85 -5.74 -8.50 -15.00
CA HIS A 85 -7.17 -8.41 -15.34
C HIS A 85 -7.42 -8.03 -16.81
N LEU A 86 -6.38 -8.02 -17.64
CA LEU A 86 -6.44 -7.69 -19.06
C LEU A 86 -6.40 -8.96 -19.93
N PRO A 87 -7.46 -9.26 -20.69
CA PRO A 87 -7.40 -10.27 -21.74
C PRO A 87 -6.38 -9.89 -22.82
N ASP A 88 -5.67 -10.86 -23.39
CA ASP A 88 -4.79 -10.63 -24.54
C ASP A 88 -5.56 -10.11 -25.76
N GLY A 89 -4.92 -9.22 -26.51
CA GLY A 89 -5.46 -8.64 -27.74
C GLY A 89 -6.47 -7.50 -27.54
N GLU A 90 -6.52 -6.86 -26.37
CA GLU A 90 -7.38 -5.69 -26.15
C GLU A 90 -6.80 -4.40 -26.77
N SER A 91 -5.48 -4.37 -27.04
CA SER A 91 -4.79 -3.26 -27.72
C SER A 91 -3.66 -3.77 -28.62
N ALA A 92 -3.36 -3.05 -29.70
CA ALA A 92 -2.28 -3.40 -30.63
C ALA A 92 -0.88 -3.36 -30.00
N ASN A 93 -0.69 -2.53 -28.98
CA ASN A 93 0.60 -2.36 -28.29
C ASN A 93 0.63 -3.09 -26.93
N GLN A 94 -0.27 -4.06 -26.72
CA GLN A 94 -0.32 -4.83 -25.48
C GLN A 94 0.76 -5.90 -25.47
N ALA A 95 1.57 -5.93 -24.42
CA ALA A 95 2.41 -7.08 -24.13
C ALA A 95 1.54 -8.29 -23.76
N LEU A 96 1.87 -9.47 -24.32
CA LEU A 96 1.12 -10.70 -24.07
C LEU A 96 1.26 -11.14 -22.61
N SER A 97 0.16 -11.60 -22.01
CA SER A 97 0.13 -12.14 -20.66
C SER A 97 1.18 -13.25 -20.47
N ALA A 98 1.36 -14.10 -21.49
CA ALA A 98 2.35 -15.18 -21.47
C ALA A 98 3.79 -14.68 -21.30
N ASP A 99 4.17 -13.59 -21.97
CA ASP A 99 5.53 -13.04 -21.90
C ASP A 99 5.78 -12.38 -20.53
N ILE A 100 4.80 -11.62 -20.04
CA ILE A 100 4.86 -11.00 -18.70
C ILE A 100 4.94 -12.10 -17.63
N LYS A 101 4.12 -13.14 -17.73
CA LYS A 101 4.11 -14.27 -16.79
C LYS A 101 5.45 -15.00 -16.76
N ALA A 102 6.02 -15.29 -17.93
CA ALA A 102 7.28 -16.01 -18.03
C ALA A 102 8.43 -15.24 -17.35
N GLU A 103 8.48 -13.92 -17.55
CA GLU A 103 9.51 -13.10 -16.92
C GLU A 103 9.26 -12.89 -15.42
N ALA A 104 8.00 -12.66 -15.01
CA ALA A 104 7.63 -12.54 -13.61
C ALA A 104 8.08 -13.78 -12.81
N GLN A 105 7.89 -14.97 -13.36
CA GLN A 105 8.32 -16.22 -12.74
C GLN A 105 9.84 -16.34 -12.59
N LYS A 106 10.64 -15.86 -13.55
CA LYS A 106 12.11 -15.84 -13.43
C LYS A 106 12.58 -14.94 -12.29
N LEU A 107 11.84 -13.86 -12.02
CA LEU A 107 12.11 -12.91 -10.94
C LEU A 107 11.51 -13.36 -9.59
N GLY A 108 10.92 -14.54 -9.51
CA GLY A 108 10.31 -15.06 -8.28
C GLY A 108 8.95 -14.44 -7.94
N LEU A 109 8.33 -13.70 -8.88
CA LEU A 109 7.00 -13.13 -8.70
C LEU A 109 5.92 -14.18 -8.99
N LYS A 110 4.97 -14.34 -8.07
CA LYS A 110 3.74 -15.09 -8.32
C LYS A 110 2.90 -14.33 -9.34
N PHE A 111 2.53 -14.97 -10.44
CA PHE A 111 1.68 -14.37 -11.46
C PHE A 111 0.32 -15.07 -11.53
N VAL A 112 -0.75 -14.31 -11.27
CA VAL A 112 -2.14 -14.78 -11.30
C VAL A 112 -2.86 -14.12 -12.48
N ASP A 113 -3.42 -14.92 -13.37
CA ASP A 113 -4.13 -14.43 -14.55
C ASP A 113 -5.66 -14.56 -14.35
N LEU A 114 -6.34 -13.44 -14.15
CA LEU A 114 -7.79 -13.33 -13.93
C LEU A 114 -8.42 -12.31 -14.90
N PRO A 115 -8.30 -12.51 -16.23
CA PRO A 115 -8.74 -11.54 -17.21
C PRO A 115 -10.27 -11.47 -17.29
N PHE A 116 -10.80 -10.25 -17.37
CA PHE A 116 -12.22 -10.03 -17.64
C PHE A 116 -12.46 -8.75 -18.42
N ARG A 117 -13.58 -8.70 -19.15
CA ARG A 117 -13.99 -7.51 -19.90
C ARG A 117 -14.75 -6.54 -19.00
N PRO A 118 -14.62 -5.21 -19.20
CA PRO A 118 -15.43 -4.23 -18.49
C PRO A 118 -16.92 -4.56 -18.56
N GLY A 119 -17.61 -4.54 -17.42
CA GLY A 119 -19.04 -4.90 -17.33
C GLY A 119 -19.35 -6.40 -17.30
N HIS A 120 -18.36 -7.27 -17.50
CA HIS A 120 -18.52 -8.73 -17.54
C HIS A 120 -17.69 -9.42 -16.44
N LEU A 121 -17.80 -8.95 -15.20
CA LEU A 121 -17.20 -9.61 -14.05
C LEU A 121 -18.06 -10.82 -13.65
N SER A 122 -17.52 -12.03 -13.81
CA SER A 122 -18.18 -13.26 -13.37
C SER A 122 -18.00 -13.49 -11.86
N SER A 123 -18.91 -14.23 -11.23
CA SER A 123 -18.74 -14.66 -9.83
C SER A 123 -17.47 -15.49 -9.67
N GLN A 124 -17.20 -16.40 -10.61
CA GLN A 124 -15.99 -17.23 -10.61
C GLN A 124 -14.70 -16.40 -10.56
N THR A 125 -14.59 -15.36 -11.41
CA THR A 125 -13.42 -14.47 -11.41
C THR A 125 -13.31 -13.69 -10.11
N PHE A 126 -14.45 -13.23 -9.57
CA PHE A 126 -14.48 -12.51 -8.30
C PHE A 126 -14.10 -13.40 -7.12
N ASP A 127 -14.59 -14.63 -7.06
CA ASP A 127 -14.28 -15.60 -6.01
C ASP A 127 -12.81 -16.05 -6.10
N ALA A 128 -12.27 -16.22 -7.30
CA ALA A 128 -10.85 -16.49 -7.51
C ALA A 128 -9.98 -15.34 -6.98
N LEU A 129 -10.33 -14.07 -7.26
CA LEU A 129 -9.61 -12.94 -6.67
C LEU A 129 -9.71 -12.94 -5.15
N GLN A 130 -10.90 -13.16 -4.59
CA GLN A 130 -11.08 -13.22 -3.14
C GLN A 130 -10.20 -14.30 -2.51
N ALA A 131 -10.09 -15.48 -3.13
CA ALA A 131 -9.22 -16.54 -2.66
C ALA A 131 -7.73 -16.16 -2.72
N GLU A 132 -7.31 -15.43 -3.75
CA GLU A 132 -5.92 -14.95 -3.89
C GLU A 132 -5.55 -13.85 -2.87
N LEU A 133 -6.52 -13.00 -2.52
CA LEU A 133 -6.34 -11.95 -1.51
C LEU A 133 -6.55 -12.48 -0.07
N ALA A 134 -7.36 -13.52 0.11
CA ALA A 134 -7.61 -14.13 1.41
C ALA A 134 -6.37 -14.90 1.90
N GLY A 135 -5.96 -14.63 3.14
CA GLY A 135 -4.84 -15.35 3.77
C GLY A 135 -3.45 -14.94 3.27
N SER A 136 -3.36 -13.89 2.46
CA SER A 136 -2.09 -13.38 1.95
C SER A 136 -1.83 -11.95 2.39
N ASN A 137 -0.79 -11.78 3.20
CA ASN A 137 -0.19 -10.47 3.48
C ASN A 137 0.83 -10.03 2.42
N GLU A 138 0.97 -10.78 1.32
CA GLU A 138 1.94 -10.53 0.24
C GLU A 138 1.74 -9.19 -0.47
N PRO A 139 2.80 -8.40 -0.71
CA PRO A 139 2.72 -7.16 -1.46
C PRO A 139 2.31 -7.44 -2.91
N THR A 140 1.15 -6.91 -3.32
CA THR A 140 0.49 -7.26 -4.57
C THR A 140 0.37 -6.07 -5.51
N LEU A 141 0.79 -6.25 -6.75
CA LEU A 141 0.47 -5.38 -7.87
C LEU A 141 -0.68 -5.99 -8.68
N SER A 142 -1.73 -5.20 -8.96
CA SER A 142 -2.81 -5.62 -9.86
C SER A 142 -2.92 -4.66 -11.05
N TYR A 143 -3.02 -5.18 -12.27
CA TYR A 143 -3.05 -4.33 -13.46
C TYR A 143 -4.17 -4.71 -14.43
N CYS A 144 -4.52 -3.75 -15.28
CA CYS A 144 -5.28 -3.99 -16.51
C CYS A 144 -4.84 -2.96 -17.56
N ARG A 145 -5.72 -2.55 -18.49
CA ARG A 145 -5.37 -1.50 -19.47
C ARG A 145 -5.09 -0.14 -18.80
N SER A 146 -5.97 0.31 -17.93
CA SER A 146 -5.90 1.63 -17.26
C SER A 146 -5.76 1.55 -15.73
N GLY A 147 -5.76 0.35 -15.17
CA GLY A 147 -5.87 0.09 -13.72
C GLY A 147 -7.30 0.16 -13.16
N THR A 148 -8.29 0.66 -13.91
CA THR A 148 -9.67 0.81 -13.41
C THR A 148 -10.35 -0.52 -13.04
N ARG A 149 -10.12 -1.60 -13.80
CA ARG A 149 -10.64 -2.94 -13.45
C ARG A 149 -10.03 -3.43 -12.14
N ALA A 150 -8.72 -3.29 -12.02
CA ALA A 150 -7.94 -3.73 -10.86
C ALA A 150 -8.42 -3.06 -9.57
N ILE A 151 -8.51 -1.73 -9.55
CA ILE A 151 -8.98 -1.01 -8.36
C ILE A 151 -10.45 -1.29 -8.05
N THR A 152 -11.30 -1.45 -9.09
CA THR A 152 -12.74 -1.71 -8.90
C THR A 152 -12.96 -3.08 -8.26
N ILE A 153 -12.31 -4.13 -8.78
CA ILE A 153 -12.49 -5.49 -8.27
C ILE A 153 -11.85 -5.66 -6.88
N TRP A 154 -10.71 -4.99 -6.62
CA TRP A 154 -10.12 -4.90 -5.28
C TRP A 154 -11.08 -4.26 -4.29
N ALA A 155 -11.63 -3.09 -4.59
CA ALA A 155 -12.56 -2.38 -3.70
C ALA A 155 -13.80 -3.25 -3.38
N MET A 156 -14.33 -3.97 -4.38
CA MET A 156 -15.42 -4.91 -4.17
C MET A 156 -15.03 -6.08 -3.26
N ALA A 157 -13.83 -6.63 -3.43
CA ALA A 157 -13.33 -7.74 -2.62
C ALA A 157 -13.08 -7.33 -1.16
N GLU A 158 -12.44 -6.18 -0.93
CA GLU A 158 -12.20 -5.63 0.41
C GLU A 158 -13.51 -5.37 1.17
N VAL A 159 -14.49 -4.78 0.49
CA VAL A 159 -15.81 -4.49 1.07
C VAL A 159 -16.59 -5.77 1.34
N ARG A 160 -16.57 -6.75 0.42
CA ARG A 160 -17.25 -8.05 0.61
C ARG A 160 -16.65 -8.89 1.74
N ALA A 161 -15.35 -8.73 1.96
CA ALA A 161 -14.64 -9.38 3.06
C ALA A 161 -14.80 -8.65 4.40
N GLY A 162 -15.48 -7.50 4.43
CA GLY A 162 -15.66 -6.69 5.64
C GLY A 162 -14.39 -5.98 6.13
N ARG A 163 -13.31 -5.96 5.33
CA ARG A 163 -12.05 -5.30 5.70
C ARG A 163 -12.12 -3.79 5.53
N LEU A 164 -12.90 -3.31 4.56
CA LEU A 164 -13.17 -1.89 4.35
C LEU A 164 -14.66 -1.61 4.28
N THR A 165 -15.07 -0.44 4.77
CA THR A 165 -16.38 0.14 4.43
C THR A 165 -16.40 0.62 2.98
N PRO A 166 -17.58 0.76 2.35
CA PRO A 166 -17.72 1.36 1.03
C PRO A 166 -17.01 2.71 0.88
N ASP A 167 -17.15 3.59 1.89
CA ASP A 167 -16.55 4.93 1.84
C ASP A 167 -15.02 4.89 1.98
N GLN A 168 -14.47 4.00 2.81
CA GLN A 168 -13.01 3.79 2.89
C GLN A 168 -12.44 3.25 1.57
N ALA A 169 -13.10 2.29 0.93
CA ALA A 169 -12.65 1.76 -0.35
C ALA A 169 -12.68 2.82 -1.47
N ILE A 170 -13.69 3.68 -1.47
CA ILE A 170 -13.79 4.82 -2.40
C ILE A 170 -12.68 5.85 -2.12
N ALA A 171 -12.40 6.16 -0.86
CA ALA A 171 -11.34 7.08 -0.48
C ALA A 171 -9.96 6.56 -0.92
N ALA A 172 -9.63 5.31 -0.59
CA ALA A 172 -8.38 4.67 -0.99
C ALA A 172 -8.19 4.65 -2.53
N ALA A 173 -9.26 4.36 -3.27
CA ALA A 173 -9.22 4.43 -4.74
C ALA A 173 -8.97 5.86 -5.23
N SER A 174 -9.61 6.86 -4.62
CA SER A 174 -9.44 8.28 -4.96
C SER A 174 -8.01 8.74 -4.71
N ASP A 175 -7.41 8.35 -3.59
CA ASP A 175 -6.02 8.67 -3.24
C ASP A 175 -5.02 8.04 -4.22
N ALA A 176 -5.36 6.87 -4.77
CA ALA A 176 -4.63 6.22 -5.85
C ALA A 176 -4.91 6.80 -7.26
N GLY A 177 -5.74 7.85 -7.38
CA GLY A 177 -6.05 8.51 -8.65
C GLY A 177 -7.25 7.93 -9.42
N TYR A 178 -8.07 7.08 -8.79
CA TYR A 178 -9.22 6.43 -9.41
C TYR A 178 -10.56 6.88 -8.81
N ARG A 179 -11.56 7.14 -9.67
CA ARG A 179 -12.90 7.54 -9.23
C ARG A 179 -13.84 6.36 -9.20
N LEU A 180 -14.30 5.97 -8.01
CA LEU A 180 -15.25 4.86 -7.78
C LEU A 180 -16.62 5.32 -7.26
N GLN A 181 -16.91 6.62 -7.25
CA GLN A 181 -18.16 7.18 -6.73
C GLN A 181 -19.40 6.59 -7.43
N GLY A 182 -19.30 6.33 -8.74
CA GLY A 182 -20.37 5.66 -9.49
C GLY A 182 -20.64 4.20 -9.06
N GLN A 183 -19.74 3.59 -8.28
CA GLN A 183 -19.87 2.23 -7.76
C GLN A 183 -20.40 2.17 -6.33
N LYS A 184 -20.65 3.31 -5.66
CA LYS A 184 -21.03 3.37 -4.23
C LYS A 184 -22.19 2.44 -3.88
N LYS A 185 -23.29 2.49 -4.63
CA LYS A 185 -24.46 1.61 -4.40
C LYS A 185 -24.11 0.12 -4.47
N LYS A 186 -23.20 -0.26 -5.38
CA LYS A 186 -22.76 -1.66 -5.52
C LYS A 186 -21.90 -2.09 -4.33
N LEU A 187 -21.00 -1.23 -3.86
CA LEU A 187 -20.19 -1.48 -2.66
C LEU A 187 -21.07 -1.59 -1.41
N GLU A 188 -22.05 -0.71 -1.24
CA GLU A 188 -23.04 -0.77 -0.14
C GLU A 188 -23.91 -2.04 -0.17
N GLN A 189 -24.16 -2.61 -1.35
CA GLN A 189 -24.84 -3.90 -1.46
C GLN A 189 -23.91 -5.03 -1.00
N LEU A 190 -22.65 -5.03 -1.47
CA LEU A 190 -21.68 -6.06 -1.12
C LEU A 190 -21.36 -6.09 0.38
N SER A 191 -21.34 -4.94 1.06
CA SER A 191 -21.08 -4.90 2.50
C SER A 191 -22.15 -5.61 3.32
N LYS A 192 -23.40 -5.68 2.83
CA LYS A 192 -24.52 -6.37 3.47
C LYS A 192 -24.51 -7.88 3.23
N ASP A 193 -23.83 -8.32 2.19
CA ASP A 193 -23.71 -9.73 1.82
C ASP A 193 -22.65 -10.45 2.68
N THR A 194 -21.92 -9.71 3.54
CA THR A 194 -21.01 -10.20 4.59
C THR A 194 -21.80 -10.94 5.68
N LYS A 195 -22.22 -12.18 5.39
CA LYS A 195 -22.80 -13.12 6.35
C LYS A 195 -22.11 -14.46 6.25
#